data_AF-A0A840XKU7-F1
#
_entry.id   AF-A0A840XKU7-F1
#
_cell.length_a   1.000
_cell.length_b   1.000
_cell.length_c   1.000
_cell.angle_alpha   90.00
_cell.angle_beta   90.00
_cell.angle_gamma   90.00
#
_symmetry.space_group_name_H-M   'P 1'
#
loop_
_entity.id
_entity.type
_entity.pdbx_description
1 polymer ?
#
loop_
_entity_poly.entity_id
_entity_poly.type
_entity_poly.pdbx_seq_one_letter_code
_entity_poly.pdbx_strand_id
1 'polypeptide(L)' 'MNLIAVVVSMLLFLSSFVLFAYAYAVPEGWQALTFFIGIMAVTLSLAIPFHILGHRERN' A
#
# COMPACT_ATOMS: atom_id res chain seq x y z
N MET A 1 10.43 -15.63 -0.63
CA MET A 1 10.19 -14.17 -0.71
C MET A 1 11.50 -13.45 -0.47
N ASN A 2 11.75 -12.35 -1.19
CA ASN A 2 12.88 -11.47 -0.87
C ASN A 2 12.50 -10.66 0.40
N LEU A 3 13.35 -10.64 1.44
CA LEU A 3 13.09 -9.90 2.68
C LEU A 3 12.74 -8.44 2.40
N ILE A 4 13.40 -7.86 1.39
CA ILE A 4 13.16 -6.50 0.90
C ILE A 4 11.69 -6.30 0.51
N ALA A 5 11.09 -7.24 -0.21
CA ALA A 5 9.70 -7.12 -0.66
C ALA A 5 8.72 -7.14 0.52
N VAL A 6 9.01 -7.93 1.56
CA VAL A 6 8.19 -7.98 2.77
C VAL A 6 8.27 -6.65 3.52
N VAL A 7 9.48 -6.12 3.70
CA VAL A 7 9.70 -4.84 4.38
C VAL A 7 9.02 -3.70 3.63
N VAL A 8 9.17 -3.63 2.30
CA VAL A 8 8.51 -2.61 1.48
C VAL A 8 6.99 -2.70 1.57
N SER A 9 6.44 -3.92 1.51
CA SER A 9 5.00 -4.13 1.64
C SER A 9 4.48 -3.71 3.01
N MET A 10 5.23 -4.00 4.07
CA MET A 10 4.87 -3.61 5.44
C MET A 10 4.89 -2.09 5.63
N LEU A 11 5.91 -1.40 5.09
CA LEU A 11 5.98 0.07 5.11
C LEU A 11 4.82 0.68 4.33
N LEU A 12 4.49 0.13 3.16
CA LEU A 12 3.38 0.60 2.34
C LEU A 12 2.04 0.41 3.05
N PHE A 13 1.85 -0.73 3.73
CA PHE A 13 0.68 -1.00 4.57
C PHE A 13 0.55 0.03 5.70
N LEU A 14 1.61 0.29 6.45
CA LEU A 14 1.60 1.29 7.52
C LEU A 14 1.31 2.71 6.99
N SER A 15 1.88 3.06 5.83
CA SER A 15 1.64 4.36 5.20
C SER A 15 0.18 4.57 4.80
N SER A 16 -0.56 3.50 4.52
CA SER A 16 -1.99 3.59 4.15
C SER A 16 -2.84 4.13 5.32
N PHE A 17 -2.57 3.72 6.56
CA PHE A 17 -3.26 4.27 7.73
C PHE A 17 -2.97 5.75 7.93
N VAL A 18 -1.71 6.17 7.69
CA VAL A 18 -1.33 7.58 7.74
C VAL A 18 -2.09 8.36 6.68
N LEU A 19 -2.18 7.85 5.45
CA LEU A 19 -2.93 8.48 4.37
C LEU A 19 -4.43 8.58 4.68
N PHE A 20 -5.04 7.54 5.25
CA PHE A 20 -6.45 7.57 5.65
C PHE A 20 -6.72 8.58 6.76
N ALA A 21 -5.84 8.67 7.76
CA ALA A 21 -5.95 9.67 8.81
C ALA A 21 -5.73 11.09 8.25
N TYR A 22 -4.73 11.25 7.38
CA TYR A 22 -4.37 12.54 6.79
C TYR A 22 -5.40 13.05 5.77
N ALA A 23 -6.22 12.17 5.19
CA ALA A 23 -7.29 12.55 4.29
C ALA A 23 -8.30 13.53 4.92
N TYR A 24 -8.42 13.57 6.25
CA TYR A 24 -9.27 14.52 6.97
C TYR A 24 -8.54 15.82 7.37
N ALA A 25 -7.24 15.90 7.14
CA ALA A 25 -6.40 17.06 7.46
C ALA A 25 -5.96 17.86 6.22
N VAL A 26 -6.25 17.37 5.01
CA VAL A 26 -5.95 18.08 3.75
C VAL A 26 -7.09 19.02 3.33
N PRO A 27 -6.81 20.05 2.52
CA PRO A 27 -7.84 20.93 1.97
C PRO A 27 -8.95 20.15 1.24
N GLU A 28 -10.19 20.66 1.25
CA GLU A 28 -11.39 19.97 0.77
C GLU A 28 -11.25 19.34 -0.63
N GLY A 29 -10.57 20.03 -1.56
CA GLY A 29 -10.35 19.53 -2.92
C GLY A 29 -9.45 18.29 -3.02
N TRP A 30 -8.68 17.96 -1.98
CA TRP A 30 -7.73 16.85 -1.97
C TRP A 30 -8.18 15.66 -1.13
N GLN A 31 -9.20 15.80 -0.28
CA GLN A 31 -9.63 14.77 0.68
C GLN A 31 -9.93 13.44 0.00
N ALA A 32 -10.78 13.47 -1.03
CA ALA A 32 -11.16 12.27 -1.78
C ALA A 32 -9.96 11.61 -2.46
N LEU A 33 -9.04 12.40 -3.01
CA LEU A 33 -7.84 11.89 -3.66
C LEU A 33 -6.87 11.26 -2.65
N THR A 34 -6.62 11.92 -1.52
CA THR A 34 -5.76 11.38 -0.46
C THR A 34 -6.33 10.09 0.12
N PHE A 35 -7.64 10.02 0.31
CA PHE A 35 -8.31 8.79 0.74
C PHE A 35 -8.16 7.68 -0.30
N PHE A 36 -8.38 7.98 -1.59
CA PHE A 36 -8.20 7.03 -2.68
C PHE A 36 -6.76 6.52 -2.79
N ILE A 37 -5.76 7.39 -2.61
CA ILE A 37 -4.35 6.99 -2.58
C ILE A 37 -4.09 6.03 -1.40
N GLY A 38 -4.73 6.24 -0.25
CA GLY A 38 -4.70 5.28 0.86
C GLY A 38 -5.23 3.90 0.46
N ILE A 39 -6.34 3.83 -0.29
CA ILE A 39 -6.90 2.57 -0.82
C ILE A 39 -5.87 1.90 -1.73
N MET A 40 -5.29 2.64 -2.67
CA MET A 40 -4.28 2.10 -3.58
C MET A 40 -3.05 1.60 -2.83
N ALA A 41 -2.58 2.32 -1.80
CA ALA A 41 -1.45 1.92 -0.97
C ALA A 41 -1.72 0.62 -0.21
N VAL A 42 -2.90 0.48 0.42
CA VAL A 42 -3.25 -0.77 1.12
C VAL A 42 -3.42 -1.94 0.15
N THR A 43 -4.05 -1.73 -1.02
CA THR A 43 -4.19 -2.77 -2.05
C THR A 43 -2.82 -3.24 -2.56
N LEU A 44 -1.91 -2.31 -2.87
CA LEU A 44 -0.57 -2.65 -3.35
C LEU A 44 0.27 -3.36 -2.28
N SER A 45 0.09 -3.00 -1.00
CA SER A 45 0.81 -3.66 0.09
C SER A 45 0.51 -5.16 0.19
N LEU A 46 -0.70 -5.56 -0.23
CA LEU A 46 -1.11 -6.95 -0.32
C LEU A 46 -0.75 -7.57 -1.68
N ALA A 47 -0.88 -6.82 -2.78
CA ALA A 47 -0.61 -7.32 -4.13
C ALA A 47 0.87 -7.69 -4.35
N ILE A 48 1.81 -6.89 -3.84
CA ILE A 48 3.26 -7.12 -3.98
C ILE A 48 3.69 -8.52 -3.49
N PRO A 49 3.39 -8.94 -2.24
CA PRO A 49 3.80 -10.26 -1.78
C PRO A 49 3.12 -11.37 -2.59
N PHE A 50 1.82 -11.26 -2.91
CA PHE A 50 1.12 -12.28 -3.72
C PHE A 50 1.73 -12.45 -5.12
N HIS A 51 2.05 -11.35 -5.79
CA HIS A 51 2.67 -11.38 -7.12
C HIS A 51 4.07 -12.01 -7.08
N ILE A 52 4.85 -11.70 -6.05
CA ILE A 52 6.21 -12.24 -5.87
C ILE A 52 6.17 -13.73 -5.45
N LEU A 53 5.18 -14.17 -4.67
CA LEU A 53 4.98 -15.60 -4.37
C LEU A 53 4.64 -16.39 -5.63
N GLY A 54 3.77 -15.88 -6.50
CA GLY A 54 3.34 -16.57 -7.72
C GLY A 54 4.47 -16.85 -8.73
N HIS A 55 5.58 -16.11 -8.66
CA HIS A 55 6.74 -16.31 -9.54
C HIS A 55 7.65 -17.47 -9.11
N ARG A 56 7.49 -18.03 -7.91
CA ARG A 56 8.39 -19.08 -7.38
C ARG A 56 8.01 -20.50 -7.78
N GLU A 57 6.76 -20.76 -8.20
CA GLU A 57 6.33 -22.10 -8.66
C GLU A 57 6.67 -22.39 -10.14
N ARG A 58 7.18 -21.40 -10.89
CA ARG A 58 7.43 -21.53 -12.33
C ARG A 58 8.91 -21.78 -12.71
N ASN A 59 9.76 -22.16 -11.75
CA ASN A 59 11.15 -22.61 -11.99
C ASN A 59 11.43 -23.88 -11.19
#